data_AF-A0A3C0FSX4-F1
#
_entry.id   AF-A0A3C0FSX4-F1
#
_cell.length_a   1.000
_cell.length_b   1.000
_cell.length_c   1.000
_cell.angle_alpha   90.00
_cell.angle_beta   90.00
_cell.angle_gamma   90.00
#
_symmetry.space_group_name_H-M   'P 1'
#
loop_
_entity.id
_entity.type
_entity.pdbx_description
1 polymer ?
#
loop_
_entity_poly.entity_id
_entity_poly.type
_entity_poly.pdbx_seq_one_letter_code
_entity_poly.pdbx_strand_id
1 'polypeptide(L)'
;MSSAAHTSSETSQDLLLSLAGVTKRFGPLVANDAIDLTVHKGEIVALLGENGAGKTTLMNILFGHYVADEGTVTVAGRDGNLEQLEPGAPQAALDAGIGMVHQHFTLAENLTGLDNIVLGTEPIFRLRRDRS
;
A
#
# COMPACT_ATOMS: atom_id res chain seq x y z
N MET A 1 -7.75 -26.52 33.88
CA MET A 1 -6.33 -26.12 33.91
C MET A 1 -5.55 -27.01 32.97
N SER A 2 -4.53 -26.46 32.30
CA SER A 2 -3.80 -26.92 31.09
C SER A 2 -4.40 -26.37 29.80
N SER A 3 -3.99 -25.24 29.21
CA SER A 3 -2.67 -24.62 28.93
C SER A 3 -2.00 -25.12 27.63
N ALA A 4 -2.10 -24.22 26.63
CA ALA A 4 -1.11 -23.82 25.62
C ALA A 4 -0.42 -24.86 24.72
N ALA A 5 -0.75 -24.78 23.43
CA ALA A 5 0.20 -24.45 22.36
C ALA A 5 -0.61 -24.27 21.05
N HIS A 6 -0.88 -23.03 20.65
CA HIS A 6 -1.18 -22.73 19.24
C HIS A 6 -0.04 -21.83 18.75
N THR A 7 0.66 -22.41 17.78
CA THR A 7 2.00 -22.05 17.33
C THR A 7 1.99 -20.78 16.48
N SER A 8 3.03 -19.98 16.68
CA SER A 8 3.34 -18.66 16.14
C SER A 8 3.55 -18.57 14.61
N SER A 9 2.75 -19.27 13.80
CA SER A 9 2.91 -19.34 12.33
C SER A 9 1.78 -18.69 11.52
N GLU A 10 0.74 -18.16 12.16
CA GLU A 10 -0.43 -17.58 11.45
C GLU A 10 -0.20 -16.13 10.98
N THR A 11 0.72 -15.38 11.58
CA THR A 11 0.87 -13.94 11.30
C THR A 11 1.38 -13.61 9.90
N SER A 12 2.11 -14.54 9.25
CA SER A 12 2.68 -14.28 7.92
C SER A 12 1.72 -14.58 6.77
N GLN A 13 0.66 -15.38 6.97
CA GLN A 13 -0.24 -15.77 5.87
C GLN A 13 -1.26 -14.69 5.50
N ASP A 14 -1.48 -13.72 6.39
CA ASP A 14 -2.40 -12.61 6.16
C ASP A 14 -1.71 -11.25 5.94
N LEU A 15 -0.36 -11.20 5.94
CA LEU A 15 0.38 -9.96 5.73
C LEU A 15 0.17 -9.46 4.28
N LEU A 16 -0.44 -8.30 4.12
CA LEU A 16 -0.81 -7.73 2.82
C LEU A 16 0.21 -6.67 2.36
N LEU A 17 0.71 -5.85 3.29
CA LEU A 17 1.65 -4.77 3.04
C LEU A 17 2.67 -4.72 4.17
N SER A 18 3.94 -4.54 3.84
CA SER A 18 4.99 -4.25 4.81
C SER A 18 5.92 -3.15 4.30
N LEU A 19 6.20 -2.19 5.18
CA LEU A 19 7.23 -1.18 5.06
C LEU A 19 8.28 -1.54 6.10
N ALA A 20 9.54 -1.60 5.66
CA ALA A 20 10.68 -1.86 6.53
C ALA A 20 11.69 -0.73 6.40
N GLY A 21 11.88 0.05 7.46
CA GLY A 21 12.86 1.12 7.55
C GLY A 21 12.67 2.25 6.53
N VAL A 22 11.44 2.51 6.09
CA VAL A 22 11.19 3.48 5.01
C VAL A 22 11.57 4.88 5.47
N THR A 23 12.57 5.45 4.79
CA THR A 23 13.08 6.80 5.07
C THR A 23 12.93 7.68 3.84
N LYS A 24 12.50 8.93 4.05
CA LYS A 24 12.42 9.94 3.00
C LYS A 24 12.91 11.29 3.49
N ARG A 25 13.80 11.89 2.70
CA ARG A 25 14.44 13.17 2.94
C ARG A 25 14.18 14.12 1.77
N PHE A 26 14.04 15.40 2.09
CA PHE A 26 13.93 16.50 1.14
C PHE A 26 14.95 17.57 1.53
N GLY A 27 16.12 17.54 0.90
CA GLY A 27 17.26 18.34 1.34
C GLY A 27 17.62 18.02 2.79
N PRO A 28 17.66 19.00 3.71
CA PRO A 28 17.97 18.75 5.12
C PRO A 28 16.78 18.19 5.93
N LEU A 29 15.57 18.21 5.39
CA LEU A 29 14.37 17.76 6.10
C LEU A 29 14.20 16.25 5.99
N VAL A 30 14.11 15.54 7.11
CA VAL A 30 13.69 14.13 7.15
C VAL A 30 12.17 14.08 7.32
N ALA A 31 11.46 13.72 6.26
CA ALA A 31 9.99 13.66 6.25
C ALA A 31 9.46 12.32 6.77
N ASN A 32 10.17 11.23 6.52
CA ASN A 32 9.93 9.91 7.11
C ASN A 32 11.28 9.38 7.61
N ASP A 33 11.33 8.87 8.83
CA ASP A 33 12.56 8.38 9.46
C ASP A 33 12.34 6.94 9.91
N ALA A 34 12.99 5.99 9.22
CA ALA A 34 12.94 4.56 9.50
C ALA A 34 11.54 4.00 9.83
N ILE A 35 10.55 4.30 8.98
CA ILE A 35 9.16 3.90 9.23
C ILE A 35 8.99 2.39 8.97
N ASP A 36 8.59 1.67 10.02
CA ASP A 36 8.12 0.30 9.96
C ASP A 36 6.58 0.27 10.09
N LEU A 37 5.93 -0.42 9.16
CA LEU A 37 4.47 -0.59 9.16
C LEU A 37 4.11 -1.93 8.52
N THR A 38 3.23 -2.69 9.16
CA THR A 38 2.63 -3.89 8.58
C THR A 38 1.12 -3.73 8.55
N VAL A 39 0.49 -4.14 7.46
CA VAL A 39 -0.97 -4.18 7.32
C VAL A 39 -1.37 -5.57 6.89
N HIS A 40 -2.27 -6.19 7.65
CA HIS A 40 -2.83 -7.50 7.34
C HIS A 40 -4.14 -7.37 6.55
N LYS A 41 -4.51 -8.46 5.89
CA LYS A 41 -5.74 -8.55 5.12
C LYS A 41 -6.96 -8.25 6.00
N GLY A 42 -7.77 -7.28 5.58
CA GLY A 42 -8.98 -6.87 6.30
C GLY A 42 -8.75 -5.83 7.40
N GLU A 43 -7.50 -5.42 7.66
CA GLU A 43 -7.22 -4.35 8.60
C GLU A 43 -7.56 -2.97 8.02
N ILE A 44 -8.08 -2.10 8.87
CA ILE A 44 -8.24 -0.68 8.59
C ILE A 44 -7.25 0.06 9.48
N VAL A 45 -6.25 0.68 8.87
CA VAL A 45 -5.19 1.42 9.57
C VAL A 45 -5.38 2.92 9.37
N ALA A 46 -5.36 3.67 10.47
CA ALA A 46 -5.38 5.13 10.45
C ALA A 46 -4.00 5.69 10.79
N LEU A 47 -3.43 6.51 9.90
CA LEU A 47 -2.23 7.28 10.21
C LEU A 47 -2.62 8.64 10.80
N LEU A 48 -2.25 8.86 12.06
CA LEU A 48 -2.52 10.09 12.80
C LEU A 48 -1.22 10.85 13.06
N GLY A 49 -1.33 12.17 13.16
CA GLY A 49 -0.21 13.06 13.43
C GLY A 49 -0.46 14.47 12.93
N GLU A 50 0.37 15.42 13.35
CA GLU A 50 0.25 16.83 12.97
C GLU A 50 0.55 17.07 11.49
N ASN A 51 0.19 18.26 10.99
CA ASN A 51 0.60 18.68 9.65
C ASN A 51 2.12 18.75 9.59
N GLY A 52 2.71 18.16 8.54
CA GLY A 52 4.16 18.03 8.42
C GLY A 52 4.76 16.75 9.03
N ALA A 53 3.99 15.92 9.75
CA ALA A 53 4.48 14.66 10.33
C ALA A 53 4.78 13.54 9.30
N GLY A 54 4.88 13.85 8.00
CA GLY A 54 5.26 12.86 6.98
C GLY A 54 4.16 11.92 6.48
N LYS A 55 2.91 12.07 6.93
CA LYS A 55 1.79 11.18 6.54
C LYS A 55 1.56 11.15 5.02
N THR A 56 1.42 12.32 4.41
CA THR A 56 1.24 12.45 2.96
C THR A 56 2.47 11.95 2.20
N THR A 57 3.67 12.16 2.72
CA THR A 57 4.90 11.64 2.14
C THR A 57 4.91 10.12 2.10
N LEU A 58 4.54 9.46 3.22
CA LEU A 58 4.46 8.02 3.31
C LEU A 58 3.43 7.45 2.32
N MET A 59 2.26 8.09 2.24
CA MET A 59 1.22 7.73 1.28
C MET A 59 1.72 7.85 -0.17
N ASN A 60 2.40 8.95 -0.51
CA ASN A 60 2.99 9.15 -1.83
C ASN A 60 4.07 8.11 -2.17
N ILE A 61 4.81 7.60 -1.20
CA ILE A 61 5.77 6.50 -1.41
C ILE A 61 5.03 5.21 -1.76
N LEU A 62 3.99 4.88 -1.00
CA LEU A 62 3.18 3.68 -1.24
C LEU A 62 2.52 3.67 -2.61
N PHE A 63 2.11 4.84 -3.10
CA PHE A 63 1.53 4.99 -4.42
C PHE A 63 2.55 5.29 -5.53
N GLY A 64 3.85 5.23 -5.23
CA GLY A 64 4.90 5.40 -6.24
C GLY A 64 5.10 6.82 -6.75
N HIS A 65 4.52 7.85 -6.13
CA HIS A 65 4.82 9.25 -6.46
C HIS A 65 6.18 9.70 -5.93
N TYR A 66 6.63 9.12 -4.82
CA TYR A 66 7.97 9.32 -4.29
C TYR A 66 8.71 7.99 -4.16
N VAL A 67 10.03 8.05 -4.36
CA VAL A 67 10.93 6.95 -4.07
C VAL A 67 11.47 7.15 -2.65
N ALA A 68 11.35 6.14 -1.78
CA ALA A 68 12.03 6.14 -0.49
C ALA A 68 13.55 6.17 -0.71
N ASP A 69 14.26 6.93 0.12
CA ASP A 69 15.73 7.00 0.00
C ASP A 69 16.38 5.76 0.64
N GLU A 70 15.71 5.15 1.63
CA GLU A 70 16.11 3.92 2.28
C GLU A 70 14.88 3.08 2.63
N GLY A 71 15.11 1.79 2.88
CA GLY A 71 14.07 0.83 3.24
C GLY A 71 13.39 0.19 2.04
N THR A 72 12.39 -0.64 2.32
CA THR A 72 11.66 -1.41 1.30
C THR A 72 10.16 -1.42 1.56
N VAL A 73 9.39 -1.50 0.47
CA VAL A 73 7.95 -1.75 0.51
C VAL A 73 7.70 -3.10 -0.16
N THR A 74 6.99 -4.00 0.51
CA THR A 74 6.57 -5.29 -0.04
C THR A 74 5.07 -5.45 0.05
N VAL A 75 4.46 -6.05 -0.97
CA VAL A 75 3.02 -6.26 -1.08
C VAL A 75 2.76 -7.73 -1.40
N ALA A 76 1.71 -8.30 -0.84
CA ALA A 76 1.30 -9.66 -1.17
C ALA A 76 0.71 -9.72 -2.58
N GLY A 77 1.30 -10.58 -3.42
CA GLY A 77 0.78 -10.94 -4.73
C GLY A 77 -0.47 -11.81 -4.64
N ARG A 78 -1.05 -12.13 -5.80
CA ARG A 78 -2.26 -12.98 -5.89
C ARG A 78 -2.04 -14.41 -5.39
N ASP A 79 -0.80 -14.87 -5.40
CA ASP A 79 -0.36 -16.17 -4.91
C ASP A 79 -0.02 -16.14 -3.40
N GLY A 80 -0.14 -14.98 -2.75
CA GLY A 80 0.16 -14.77 -1.34
C GLY A 80 1.65 -14.56 -1.04
N ASN A 81 2.53 -14.56 -2.05
CA ASN A 81 3.94 -14.27 -1.84
C ASN A 81 4.15 -12.76 -1.71
N LEU A 82 5.02 -12.35 -0.79
CA LEU A 82 5.43 -10.96 -0.66
C LEU A 82 6.45 -10.64 -1.74
N GLU A 83 6.14 -9.64 -2.55
CA GLU A 83 7.01 -9.13 -3.58
C GLU A 83 7.37 -7.68 -3.27
N GLN A 84 8.62 -7.31 -3.56
CA GLN A 84 9.05 -5.92 -3.41
C GLN A 84 8.37 -5.05 -4.48
N LEU A 85 7.74 -3.97 -4.04
CA LEU A 85 7.11 -3.00 -4.92
C LEU A 85 8.17 -2.21 -5.68
N GLU A 86 7.99 -2.06 -6.99
CA GLU A 86 8.85 -1.21 -7.81
C GLU A 86 8.74 0.26 -7.34
N PRO A 87 9.84 0.88 -6.87
CA PRO A 87 9.77 2.23 -6.34
C PRO A 87 9.55 3.27 -7.44
N GLY A 88 8.76 4.31 -7.13
CA GLY A 88 8.60 5.46 -8.04
C GLY A 88 7.72 5.19 -9.26
N ALA A 89 6.97 4.09 -9.28
CA ALA A 89 6.09 3.70 -10.37
C ALA A 89 4.63 3.58 -9.88
N PRO A 90 3.77 4.58 -10.08
CA PRO A 90 2.35 4.49 -9.70
C PRO A 90 1.62 3.32 -10.36
N GLN A 91 2.02 2.95 -11.58
CA GLN A 91 1.46 1.79 -12.26
C GLN A 91 1.79 0.48 -11.53
N ALA A 92 3.00 0.34 -10.96
CA ALA A 92 3.36 -0.84 -10.18
C ALA A 92 2.52 -0.95 -8.90
N ALA A 93 2.22 0.18 -8.25
CA ALA A 93 1.32 0.21 -7.10
C ALA A 93 -0.10 -0.26 -7.47
N LEU A 94 -0.64 0.23 -8.59
CA LEU A 94 -1.94 -0.20 -9.11
C LEU A 94 -1.96 -1.70 -9.46
N ASP A 95 -0.93 -2.18 -10.16
CA ASP A 95 -0.81 -3.59 -10.55
C ASP A 95 -0.69 -4.52 -9.32
N ALA A 96 -0.07 -4.02 -8.23
CA ALA A 96 -0.01 -4.67 -6.93
C ALA A 96 -1.31 -4.54 -6.10
N GLY A 97 -2.33 -3.87 -6.62
CA GLY A 97 -3.64 -3.71 -5.96
C GLY A 97 -3.72 -2.55 -4.95
N ILE A 98 -2.76 -1.63 -4.96
CA ILE A 98 -2.78 -0.41 -4.13
C ILE A 98 -3.48 0.71 -4.90
N GLY A 99 -4.68 1.09 -4.43
CA GLY A 99 -5.40 2.27 -4.89
C GLY A 99 -5.24 3.47 -3.94
N MET A 100 -5.37 4.68 -4.48
CA MET A 100 -5.34 5.92 -3.70
C MET A 100 -6.50 6.85 -4.06
N VAL A 101 -7.11 7.46 -3.05
CA VAL A 101 -8.10 8.54 -3.21
C VAL A 101 -7.49 9.85 -2.75
N HIS A 102 -7.40 10.85 -3.63
CA HIS A 102 -6.79 12.15 -3.34
C HIS A 102 -7.76 13.13 -2.67
N GLN A 103 -7.25 13.96 -1.75
CA GLN A 103 -8.03 14.98 -1.04
C GLN A 103 -8.48 16.15 -1.94
N HIS A 104 -7.72 16.45 -3.00
CA HIS A 104 -8.11 17.37 -4.05
C HIS A 104 -8.21 16.57 -5.36
N PHE A 105 -9.39 16.60 -6.00
CA PHE A 105 -9.62 15.96 -7.29
C PHE A 105 -8.87 16.72 -8.40
N THR A 106 -7.55 16.57 -8.47
CA THR A 106 -6.82 16.90 -9.68
C THR A 106 -7.15 15.78 -10.67
N LEU A 107 -7.89 16.11 -11.74
CA LEU A 107 -8.19 15.18 -12.82
C LEU A 107 -6.87 14.60 -13.36
N ALA A 108 -6.50 13.41 -12.89
CA ALA A 108 -5.72 12.49 -13.68
C ALA A 108 -6.72 11.80 -14.60
N GLU A 109 -6.73 12.25 -15.85
CA GLU A 109 -7.37 11.57 -16.96
C GLU A 109 -7.00 10.08 -16.91
N ASN A 110 -8.02 9.20 -16.99
CA ASN A 110 -7.95 7.78 -17.36
C ASN A 110 -8.20 6.67 -16.32
N LEU A 111 -8.91 6.91 -15.21
CA LEU A 111 -9.71 5.85 -14.54
C LEU A 111 -11.07 6.43 -14.15
N THR A 112 -11.86 6.75 -15.18
CA THR A 112 -13.07 7.55 -15.08
C THR A 112 -14.22 6.78 -14.45
N GLY A 113 -14.50 7.06 -13.17
CA GLY A 113 -15.84 6.93 -12.55
C GLY A 113 -16.40 5.52 -12.32
N LEU A 114 -16.12 4.54 -13.18
CA LEU A 114 -16.67 3.18 -13.09
C LEU A 114 -16.00 2.36 -11.98
N ASP A 115 -14.69 2.49 -11.77
CA ASP A 115 -13.99 1.74 -10.71
C ASP A 115 -14.40 2.19 -9.30
N ASN A 116 -14.76 3.47 -9.13
CA ASN A 116 -15.27 3.99 -7.85
C ASN A 116 -16.70 3.48 -7.51
N ILE A 117 -17.47 3.01 -8.49
CA ILE A 117 -18.84 2.49 -8.29
C ILE A 117 -18.84 0.96 -8.12
N VAL A 118 -17.93 0.24 -8.79
CA VAL A 118 -17.85 -1.23 -8.72
C VAL A 118 -17.35 -1.74 -7.35
N LEU A 119 -16.65 -0.90 -6.57
CA LEU A 119 -16.23 -1.18 -5.19
C LEU A 119 -17.40 -1.42 -4.19
N GLY A 120 -18.65 -1.20 -4.60
CA GLY A 120 -19.83 -1.44 -3.77
C GLY A 120 -20.33 -2.88 -3.74
N THR A 121 -20.06 -3.74 -4.76
CA THR A 121 -20.81 -5.01 -4.85
C THR A 121 -20.26 -6.21 -5.62
N GLU A 122 -19.11 -6.20 -6.33
CA GLU A 122 -18.62 -7.43 -7.01
C GLU A 122 -17.09 -7.60 -7.11
N PRO A 123 -16.56 -8.85 -7.16
CA PRO A 123 -15.12 -9.14 -7.10
C PRO A 123 -14.35 -8.82 -8.38
N ILE A 124 -13.16 -8.24 -8.18
CA ILE A 124 -12.19 -7.62 -9.13
C ILE A 124 -11.74 -8.50 -10.33
N PHE A 125 -12.12 -9.78 -10.41
CA PHE A 125 -11.46 -10.75 -11.29
C PHE A 125 -12.03 -10.94 -12.71
N ARG A 126 -13.06 -10.21 -13.15
CA ARG A 126 -13.70 -10.49 -14.46
C ARG A 126 -13.34 -9.59 -15.64
N LEU A 127 -12.59 -8.50 -15.45
CA LEU A 127 -12.39 -7.51 -16.52
C LEU A 127 -11.11 -7.68 -17.36
N ARG A 128 -10.60 -8.91 -17.47
CA ARG A 128 -9.53 -9.23 -18.43
C ARG A 128 -9.90 -10.42 -19.31
N ARG A 129 -10.95 -10.25 -20.12
CA ARG A 129 -11.05 -10.94 -21.41
C ARG A 129 -11.88 -10.10 -22.37
N ASP A 130 -11.28 -9.97 -23.55
CA ASP A 130 -11.91 -9.61 -24.83
C ASP A 130 -11.80 -8.15 -25.28
N ARG A 131 -10.65 -7.84 -25.91
CA ARG A 131 -10.64 -7.08 -27.15
C ARG A 131 -9.66 -7.74 -28.13
N SER A 132 -10.25 -8.19 -29.24
CA SER A 132 -9.65 -8.58 -30.51
C SER A 132 -8.93 -7.42 -31.18
#